data_AF-A0A0C2RD56-F1
#
_entry.id   AF-A0A0C2RD56-F1
#
_cell.length_a   1.000
_cell.length_b   1.000
_cell.length_c   1.000
_cell.angle_alpha   90.00
_cell.angle_beta   90.00
_cell.angle_gamma   90.00
#
_symmetry.space_group_name_H-M   'P 1'
#
loop_
_entity.id
_entity.type
_entity.pdbx_description
1 polymer ?
#
loop_
_entity_poly.entity_id
_entity_poly.type
_entity_poly.pdbx_seq_one_letter_code
_entity_poly.pdbx_strand_id
1 'polypeptide(L)'
;MVLMLKEEEKVEMVMMPNLQLHNQVRFANINEASISLSEALHDADISTEKKKEIDRIISAIEKEVNTSRPNSSVLACMMNAMQKKMSGVTFTPSMKDMYKKWEAFVEPIIKNPLS
;
A
#
# COMPACT_ATOMS: atom_id res chain seq x y z
N MET A 1 27.38 -22.35 -50.75
CA MET A 1 26.48 -23.11 -49.84
C MET A 1 27.07 -22.99 -48.45
N VAL A 2 26.55 -22.12 -47.56
CA VAL A 2 25.25 -22.23 -46.84
C VAL A 2 25.36 -23.47 -45.93
N LEU A 3 25.50 -23.38 -44.60
CA LEU A 3 24.63 -22.68 -43.65
C LEU A 3 25.38 -22.20 -42.39
N MET A 4 25.05 -20.99 -41.98
CA MET A 4 25.16 -20.55 -40.58
C MET A 4 24.27 -21.42 -39.70
N LEU A 5 24.80 -21.90 -38.58
CA LEU A 5 24.02 -22.36 -37.44
C LEU A 5 24.06 -21.20 -36.43
N LYS A 6 23.05 -20.31 -36.48
CA LYS A 6 21.96 -20.21 -35.49
C LYS A 6 22.53 -20.08 -34.07
N GLU A 7 22.78 -18.85 -33.59
CA GLU A 7 21.77 -18.06 -32.88
C GLU A 7 20.81 -18.94 -32.08
N GLU A 8 21.19 -19.41 -30.89
CA GLU A 8 20.22 -19.95 -29.92
C GLU A 8 20.78 -20.12 -28.49
N GLU A 9 21.64 -19.22 -28.01
CA GLU A 9 22.04 -19.22 -26.58
C GLU A 9 22.10 -17.79 -26.01
N LYS A 10 20.99 -17.06 -26.13
CA LYS A 10 20.88 -15.73 -25.50
C LYS A 10 19.46 -15.29 -25.18
N VAL A 11 18.59 -16.17 -24.68
CA VAL A 11 17.27 -15.72 -24.18
C VAL A 11 16.83 -16.54 -22.96
N GLU A 12 17.59 -16.50 -21.86
CA GLU A 12 17.07 -16.96 -20.56
C GLU A 12 17.50 -16.06 -19.40
N MET A 13 17.69 -14.76 -19.66
CA MET A 13 18.21 -13.83 -18.65
C MET A 13 17.49 -12.49 -18.55
N VAL A 14 16.21 -12.38 -18.95
CA VAL A 14 15.47 -11.11 -18.76
C VAL A 14 13.97 -11.30 -18.54
N MET A 15 13.50 -11.91 -17.44
CA MET A 15 12.08 -11.76 -17.06
C MET A 15 11.77 -11.77 -15.54
N MET A 16 12.71 -11.40 -14.66
CA MET A 16 12.36 -11.19 -13.23
C MET A 16 12.90 -9.91 -12.54
N PRO A 17 12.92 -8.70 -13.16
CA PRO A 17 13.07 -7.46 -12.37
C PRO A 17 11.76 -6.68 -12.15
N ASN A 18 10.69 -6.96 -12.91
CA ASN A 18 9.49 -6.09 -12.89
C ASN A 18 8.65 -6.22 -11.61
N LEU A 19 8.46 -7.43 -11.07
CA LEU A 19 7.59 -7.63 -9.91
C LEU A 19 8.18 -7.06 -8.61
N GLN A 20 9.50 -7.20 -8.43
CA GLN A 20 10.20 -6.68 -7.24
C GLN A 20 10.24 -5.15 -7.22
N LEU A 21 10.52 -4.52 -8.36
CA LEU A 21 10.54 -3.06 -8.47
C LEU A 21 9.12 -2.48 -8.29
N HIS A 22 8.11 -3.12 -8.89
CA HIS A 22 6.71 -2.70 -8.77
C HIS A 22 6.21 -2.78 -7.32
N ASN A 23 6.59 -3.83 -6.58
CA ASN A 23 6.29 -3.95 -5.16
C ASN A 23 7.02 -2.88 -4.34
N GLN A 24 8.30 -2.62 -4.60
CA GLN A 24 9.07 -1.60 -3.90
C GLN A 24 8.50 -0.18 -4.07
N VAL A 25 8.08 0.17 -5.29
CA VAL A 25 7.43 1.47 -5.58
C VAL A 25 6.05 1.56 -4.91
N ARG A 26 5.26 0.47 -4.91
CA ARG A 26 3.99 0.43 -4.17
C ARG A 26 4.20 0.67 -2.67
N PHE A 27 5.24 0.08 -2.07
CA PHE A 27 5.53 0.28 -0.65
C PHE A 27 5.95 1.71 -0.32
N ALA A 28 6.79 2.33 -1.17
CA ALA A 28 7.16 3.73 -1.00
C ALA A 28 5.94 4.66 -1.04
N ASN A 29 5.03 4.43 -2.00
CA ASN A 29 3.81 5.22 -2.14
C ASN A 29 2.85 5.06 -0.95
N ILE A 30 2.73 3.84 -0.39
CA ILE A 30 1.91 3.61 0.82
C ILE A 30 2.51 4.34 2.02
N ASN A 31 3.82 4.23 2.23
CA ASN A 31 4.49 4.91 3.34
C ASN A 31 4.34 6.43 3.26
N GLU A 32 4.54 7.02 2.07
CA GLU A 32 4.35 8.46 1.87
C GLU A 32 2.88 8.89 2.10
N ALA A 33 1.93 8.10 1.59
CA ALA A 33 0.50 8.36 1.81
C ALA A 33 0.08 8.20 3.27
N SER A 34 0.68 7.24 3.99
CA SER A 34 0.47 7.03 5.43
C SER A 34 0.98 8.20 6.24
N ILE A 35 2.20 8.68 5.96
CA ILE A 35 2.77 9.86 6.62
C ILE A 35 1.86 11.07 6.40
N SER A 36 1.46 11.33 5.16
CA SER A 36 0.56 12.43 4.81
C SER A 36 -0.78 12.34 5.57
N LEU A 37 -1.32 11.13 5.70
CA LEU A 37 -2.56 10.89 6.43
C LEU A 37 -2.39 11.11 7.94
N SER A 38 -1.30 10.63 8.54
CA SER A 38 -0.97 10.85 9.95
C SER A 38 -0.73 12.33 10.28
N GLU A 39 -0.05 13.08 9.41
CA GLU A 39 0.11 14.53 9.56
C GLU A 39 -1.24 15.25 9.53
N ALA A 40 -2.09 14.92 8.56
CA ALA A 40 -3.42 15.51 8.48
C ALA A 40 -4.32 15.14 9.67
N LEU A 41 -4.17 13.94 10.23
CA LEU A 41 -4.80 13.52 11.48
C LEU A 41 -4.28 14.30 12.69
N HIS A 42 -2.99 14.66 12.69
CA HIS A 42 -2.41 15.48 13.73
C HIS A 42 -3.00 16.90 13.73
N ASP A 43 -3.23 17.48 12.56
CA ASP A 43 -3.86 18.80 12.40
C ASP A 43 -5.38 18.79 12.61
N ALA A 44 -6.00 17.62 12.59
CA ALA A 44 -7.43 17.48 12.77
C ALA A 44 -7.89 17.70 14.21
N ASP A 45 -9.08 18.29 14.37
CA ASP A 45 -9.78 18.40 15.65
C ASP A 45 -10.46 17.07 16.03
N ILE A 46 -9.62 16.08 16.34
CA ILE A 46 -10.03 14.76 16.82
C ILE A 46 -9.32 14.44 18.13
N SER A 47 -9.94 13.60 18.97
CA SER A 47 -9.34 13.22 20.24
C SER A 47 -8.00 12.51 20.05
N THR A 48 -7.04 12.78 20.93
CA THR A 48 -5.71 12.14 20.93
C THR A 48 -5.80 10.61 20.95
N GLU A 49 -6.82 10.05 21.60
CA GLU A 49 -7.08 8.61 21.60
C GLU A 49 -7.42 8.08 20.20
N LYS A 50 -8.32 8.76 19.48
CA LYS A 50 -8.66 8.40 18.09
C LYS A 50 -7.47 8.56 17.15
N LYS A 51 -6.65 9.61 17.30
CA LYS A 51 -5.40 9.79 16.53
C LYS A 51 -4.50 8.57 16.69
N LYS A 52 -4.23 8.18 17.95
CA LYS A 52 -3.39 7.02 18.28
C LYS A 52 -3.96 5.70 17.74
N GLU A 53 -5.27 5.50 17.80
CA GLU A 53 -5.89 4.30 17.22
C GLU A 53 -5.73 4.24 15.70
N ILE A 54 -5.93 5.38 15.02
CA ILE A 54 -5.78 5.45 13.58
C ILE A 54 -4.32 5.25 13.17
N ASP A 55 -3.38 5.92 13.83
CA ASP A 55 -1.94 5.74 13.57
C ASP A 55 -1.49 4.29 13.78
N ARG A 56 -2.03 3.61 14.80
CA ARG A 56 -1.77 2.17 15.00
C ARG A 56 -2.24 1.32 13.84
N ILE A 57 -3.40 1.62 13.26
CA ILE A 57 -3.94 0.89 12.11
C ILE A 57 -3.08 1.16 10.87
N ILE A 58 -2.70 2.41 10.64
CA ILE A 58 -1.79 2.82 9.56
C ILE A 58 -0.47 2.05 9.67
N SER A 59 0.21 2.10 10.83
CA SER A 59 1.47 1.37 11.04
C SER A 59 1.34 -0.15 10.94
N ALA A 60 0.18 -0.71 11.32
CA ALA A 60 -0.06 -2.15 11.17
C ALA A 60 -0.19 -2.55 9.70
N ILE A 61 -0.88 -1.75 8.89
CA ILE A 61 -0.98 -1.94 7.44
C ILE A 61 0.38 -1.81 6.79
N GLU A 62 1.17 -0.79 7.14
CA GLU A 62 2.54 -0.63 6.65
C GLU A 62 3.42 -1.84 6.95
N LYS A 63 3.33 -2.38 8.17
CA LYS A 63 4.07 -3.59 8.53
C LYS A 63 3.65 -4.77 7.68
N GLU A 64 2.34 -4.97 7.52
CA GLU A 64 1.79 -6.12 6.81
C GLU A 64 2.12 -6.05 5.31
N VAL A 65 2.00 -4.87 4.68
CA VAL A 65 2.38 -4.71 3.26
C VAL A 65 3.88 -4.92 3.05
N ASN A 66 4.74 -4.52 3.99
CA ASN A 66 6.20 -4.73 3.91
C ASN A 66 6.63 -6.19 4.16
N THR A 67 5.72 -7.10 4.49
CA THR A 67 6.07 -8.52 4.61
C THR A 67 6.31 -9.14 3.23
N SER A 68 7.12 -10.19 3.17
CA SER A 68 7.39 -10.92 1.90
C SER A 68 6.13 -11.57 1.31
N ARG A 69 5.07 -11.72 2.11
CA ARG A 69 3.77 -12.31 1.73
C ARG A 69 2.66 -11.60 2.51
N PRO A 70 2.22 -10.41 2.06
CA PRO A 70 1.14 -9.69 2.71
C PRO A 70 -0.14 -10.53 2.73
N ASN A 71 -0.76 -10.63 3.89
CA ASN A 71 -2.02 -11.34 4.06
C ASN A 71 -3.18 -10.40 3.72
N SER A 72 -3.80 -10.62 2.56
CA SER A 72 -4.92 -9.81 2.08
C SER A 72 -6.12 -9.78 3.03
N SER A 73 -6.40 -10.87 3.74
CA SER A 73 -7.48 -10.92 4.74
C SER A 73 -7.17 -10.06 5.97
N VAL A 74 -5.91 -10.04 6.41
CA VAL A 74 -5.46 -9.19 7.51
C VAL A 74 -5.52 -7.72 7.09
N LEU A 75 -5.01 -7.39 5.91
CA LEU A 75 -5.10 -6.04 5.33
C LEU A 75 -6.55 -5.57 5.16
N ALA A 76 -7.45 -6.44 4.68
CA ALA A 76 -8.88 -6.14 4.57
C ALA A 76 -9.52 -5.85 5.93
N CYS A 77 -9.16 -6.63 6.95
CA CYS A 77 -9.64 -6.42 8.32
C CYS A 77 -9.17 -5.06 8.87
N MET A 78 -7.89 -4.74 8.70
CA MET A 78 -7.32 -3.45 9.10
C MET A 78 -7.94 -2.29 8.34
N MET A 79 -8.17 -2.44 7.03
CA MET A 79 -8.82 -1.42 6.20
C MET A 79 -10.27 -1.16 6.65
N ASN A 80 -11.01 -2.21 6.98
CA ASN A 80 -12.38 -2.08 7.51
C ASN A 80 -12.38 -1.41 8.90
N ALA A 81 -11.43 -1.79 9.77
CA ALA A 81 -11.24 -1.13 11.06
C ALA A 81 -10.96 0.38 10.88
N MET A 82 -10.09 0.73 9.93
CA MET A 82 -9.81 2.11 9.54
C MET A 82 -11.09 2.82 9.08
N GLN A 83 -11.81 2.28 8.10
CA GLN A 83 -13.07 2.86 7.60
C GLN A 83 -14.08 3.14 8.71
N LYS A 84 -14.26 2.20 9.65
CA LYS A 84 -15.14 2.38 10.81
C LYS A 84 -14.69 3.52 11.71
N LYS A 85 -13.40 3.60 12.02
CA LYS A 85 -12.84 4.68 12.84
C LYS A 85 -12.97 6.04 12.14
N MET A 86 -12.74 6.06 10.83
CA MET A 86 -12.90 7.25 9.99
C MET A 86 -14.38 7.68 9.92
N SER A 87 -15.36 6.78 9.85
CA SER A 87 -16.78 7.16 9.78
C SER A 87 -17.31 7.99 10.97
N GLY A 88 -16.63 7.92 12.13
CA GLY A 88 -16.96 8.66 13.34
C GLY A 88 -16.12 9.92 13.57
N VAL A 89 -15.43 10.40 12.53
CA VAL A 89 -14.57 11.58 12.56
C VAL A 89 -15.12 12.62 11.58
N THR A 90 -15.26 13.86 12.05
CA THR A 90 -15.53 15.01 11.19
C THR A 90 -14.25 15.39 10.46
N PHE A 91 -14.07 14.87 9.24
CA PHE A 91 -12.91 15.23 8.42
C PHE A 91 -13.04 16.60 7.81
N THR A 92 -11.90 17.29 7.69
CA THR A 92 -11.75 18.31 6.66
C THR A 92 -11.77 17.65 5.28
N PRO A 93 -12.22 18.35 4.21
CA PRO A 93 -12.20 17.81 2.85
C PRO A 93 -10.83 17.24 2.46
N SER A 94 -9.76 17.94 2.84
CA SER A 94 -8.37 17.55 2.57
C SER A 94 -7.99 16.19 3.16
N MET A 95 -8.41 15.90 4.39
CA MET A 95 -8.15 14.61 5.03
C MET A 95 -8.90 13.47 4.35
N LYS A 96 -10.13 13.72 3.89
CA LYS A 96 -10.91 12.73 3.16
C LYS A 96 -10.24 12.38 1.83
N ASP A 97 -9.66 13.36 1.17
CA ASP A 97 -8.90 13.14 -0.07
C ASP A 97 -7.59 12.38 0.19
N MET A 98 -6.85 12.71 1.25
CA MET A 98 -5.65 11.97 1.66
C MET A 98 -5.98 10.52 2.01
N TYR A 99 -7.06 10.30 2.76
CA TYR A 99 -7.52 8.95 3.10
C TYR A 99 -7.89 8.14 1.86
N LYS A 100 -8.63 8.73 0.91
CA LYS A 100 -8.97 8.06 -0.35
C LYS A 100 -7.75 7.73 -1.20
N LYS A 101 -6.76 8.62 -1.25
CA LYS A 101 -5.49 8.36 -1.94
C LYS A 101 -4.75 7.19 -1.30
N TRP A 102 -4.65 7.19 0.03
CA TRP A 102 -4.03 6.10 0.78
C TRP A 102 -4.78 4.77 0.58
N GLU A 103 -6.11 4.77 0.65
CA GLU A 103 -6.96 3.60 0.38
C GLU A 103 -6.71 3.04 -1.02
N ALA A 104 -6.61 3.90 -2.04
CA ALA A 104 -6.35 3.50 -3.42
C ALA A 104 -5.00 2.79 -3.62
N PHE A 105 -4.01 3.00 -2.74
CA PHE A 105 -2.74 2.29 -2.79
C PHE A 105 -2.80 0.91 -2.11
N VAL A 106 -3.59 0.79 -1.05
CA VAL A 106 -3.69 -0.45 -0.25
C VAL A 106 -4.73 -1.42 -0.83
N GLU A 107 -5.85 -0.92 -1.34
CA GLU A 107 -6.95 -1.73 -1.88
C GLU A 107 -6.51 -2.73 -2.97
N PRO A 108 -5.63 -2.38 -3.91
CA PRO A 108 -5.17 -3.32 -4.93
C PRO A 108 -4.30 -4.45 -4.34
N ILE A 109 -3.67 -4.27 -3.18
CA ILE A 109 -2.90 -5.34 -2.49
C ILE A 109 -3.87 -6.36 -1.89
N ILE A 110 -5.00 -5.88 -1.37
CA ILE A 110 -6.06 -6.72 -0.82
C ILE A 110 -6.73 -7.53 -1.94
N LYS A 111 -7.07 -6.87 -3.05
CA LYS A 111 -7.79 -7.50 -4.18
C LYS A 111 -6.89 -8.44 -5.00
N ASN A 112 -5.61 -8.10 -5.17
CA ASN A 112 -4.63 -8.89 -5.93
C ASN A 112 -3.31 -9.01 -5.14
N PRO A 113 -3.21 -9.96 -4.19
CA PRO A 113 -2.00 -10.17 -3.39
C PRO A 113 -0.80 -10.75 -4.18
N LEU A 114 -0.97 -11.05 -5.48
CA LEU A 114 0.02 -11.74 -6.33
C LEU A 114 0.34 -11.00 -7.66
N SER A 115 -0.07 -9.73 -7.82
CA SER A 115 0.21 -8.92 -9.03
C SER A 115 1.30 -7.87 -8.82
#